data_AF-A0A3C0W370-F1
#
_entry.id   AF-A0A3C0W370-F1
#
_cell.length_a   1.000
_cell.length_b   1.000
_cell.length_c   1.000
_cell.angle_alpha   90.00
_cell.angle_beta   90.00
_cell.angle_gamma   90.00
#
_symmetry.space_group_name_H-M   'P 1'
#
loop_
_entity.id
_entity.type
_entity.pdbx_description
1 polymer ?
#
loop_
_entity_poly.entity_id
_entity_poly.type
_entity_poly.pdbx_seq_one_letter_code
_entity_poly.pdbx_strand_id
1 'polypeptide(L)' 'SSTYEPELSRVARTASVDYSILSGRISRIRGEPYGQMTVAFTGGDAEAALTQLAARGVVVEAV' A
#
# COMPACT_ATOMS: atom_id res chain seq x y z
N SER A 1 -0.66 -11.57 -12.64
CA SER A 1 -0.50 -12.03 -11.24
C SER A 1 0.56 -11.19 -10.53
N SER A 2 0.29 -9.93 -10.17
CA SER A 2 1.23 -9.07 -9.42
C SER A 2 0.87 -8.94 -7.93
N THR A 3 -0.24 -9.53 -7.47
CA THR A 3 -0.83 -9.26 -6.14
C THR A 3 -0.14 -9.97 -4.97
N TYR A 4 1.07 -10.45 -5.18
CA TYR A 4 1.91 -11.03 -4.13
C TYR A 4 3.22 -10.27 -3.93
N GLU A 5 3.45 -9.19 -4.68
CA GLU A 5 4.59 -8.32 -4.36
C GLU A 5 4.25 -7.52 -3.09
N PRO A 6 5.11 -7.55 -2.06
CA PRO A 6 4.86 -6.87 -0.80
C PRO A 6 5.17 -5.37 -0.95
N GLU A 7 4.48 -4.70 -1.87
CA GLU A 7 4.78 -3.32 -2.28
C GLU A 7 4.67 -2.35 -1.11
N LEU A 8 3.71 -2.57 -0.20
CA LEU A 8 3.60 -1.78 1.02
C LEU A 8 4.83 -1.92 1.93
N SER A 9 5.28 -3.15 2.18
CA SER A 9 6.47 -3.39 3.03
C SER A 9 7.76 -2.92 2.36
N ARG A 10 7.83 -2.94 1.02
CA ARG A 10 8.96 -2.41 0.26
C ARG A 10 9.04 -0.89 0.39
N VAL A 11 7.93 -0.19 0.13
CA VAL A 11 7.85 1.26 0.23
C VAL A 11 8.11 1.74 1.66
N ALA A 12 7.55 1.05 2.67
CA ALA A 12 7.77 1.39 4.07
C ALA A 12 9.26 1.48 4.43
N ARG A 13 10.05 0.50 3.98
CA ARG A 13 11.50 0.48 4.20
C ARG A 13 12.22 1.59 3.42
N THR A 14 11.87 1.79 2.15
CA THR A 14 12.53 2.81 1.31
C THR A 14 12.25 4.22 1.79
N ALA A 15 11.02 4.52 2.23
CA ALA A 15 10.64 5.82 2.77
C ALA A 15 10.93 5.98 4.27
N SER A 16 11.46 4.93 4.92
CA SER A 16 11.71 4.90 6.37
C SER A 16 10.47 5.24 7.20
N VAL A 17 9.30 4.78 6.76
CA VAL A 17 8.02 4.92 7.46
C VAL A 17 7.61 3.59 8.09
N ASP A 18 6.97 3.67 9.25
CA ASP A 18 6.19 2.57 9.79
C ASP A 18 4.75 2.65 9.27
N TYR A 19 4.03 1.53 9.29
CA TYR A 19 2.61 1.52 8.99
C TYR A 19 1.84 0.57 9.90
N SER A 20 0.59 0.94 10.17
CA SER A 20 -0.41 0.05 10.77
C SER A 20 -1.58 -0.12 9.82
N ILE A 21 -2.13 -1.33 9.77
CA ILE A 21 -3.33 -1.63 8.98
C ILE A 21 -4.53 -1.32 9.86
N LEU A 22 -5.35 -0.36 9.45
CA LEU A 22 -6.57 0.03 10.17
C LEU A 22 -7.76 -0.84 9.75
N SER A 23 -7.83 -1.15 8.45
CA SER A 23 -8.84 -2.05 7.90
C SER A 23 -8.41 -2.55 6.52
N GLY A 24 -8.90 -3.71 6.08
CA GLY A 24 -8.66 -4.16 4.72
C GLY A 24 -9.54 -5.33 4.30
N ARG A 25 -9.75 -5.43 2.99
CA ARG A 25 -10.37 -6.58 2.35
C ARG A 25 -9.52 -7.00 1.18
N ILE A 26 -9.17 -8.28 1.14
CA ILE A 26 -8.61 -8.92 -0.04
C ILE A 26 -9.67 -9.90 -0.53
N SER A 27 -9.99 -9.83 -1.82
CA SER A 27 -11.00 -10.65 -2.47
C SER A 27 -10.55 -10.96 -3.89
N ARG A 28 -11.30 -11.79 -4.59
CA ARG A 28 -11.08 -12.06 -6.01
C ARG A 28 -12.39 -11.84 -6.75
N ILE A 29 -12.36 -11.08 -7.84
CA ILE A 29 -13.51 -10.93 -8.74
C ILE A 29 -13.13 -11.61 -10.05
N ARG A 30 -13.86 -12.66 -10.44
CA ARG A 30 -13.58 -13.46 -11.65
C ARG A 30 -12.13 -13.99 -11.71
N GLY A 31 -11.56 -14.31 -10.55
CA GLY A 31 -10.18 -14.79 -10.43
C GLY A 31 -9.12 -13.69 -10.34
N GLU A 32 -9.46 -12.44 -10.68
CA GLU A 32 -8.54 -11.31 -10.53
C GLU A 32 -8.50 -10.89 -9.05
N PRO A 33 -7.31 -10.88 -8.43
CA PRO A 33 -7.15 -10.37 -7.08
C PRO A 33 -7.48 -8.88 -6.99
N TYR A 34 -8.41 -8.56 -6.10
CA TYR A 34 -8.84 -7.21 -5.80
C TYR A 34 -8.72 -6.98 -4.30
N GLY A 35 -8.14 -5.87 -3.88
CA GLY A 35 -8.06 -5.55 -2.47
C GLY A 35 -8.04 -4.06 -2.22
N GLN A 36 -8.61 -3.65 -1.09
CA GLN A 36 -8.49 -2.31 -0.56
C GLN A 36 -8.02 -2.41 0.88
N MET A 37 -7.16 -1.47 1.28
CA MET A 37 -6.65 -1.39 2.63
C MET A 37 -6.50 0.07 3.03
N THR A 38 -6.91 0.37 4.26
CA THR A 38 -6.65 1.64 4.92
C THR A 38 -5.49 1.44 5.88
N VAL A 39 -4.46 2.26 5.73
CA VAL A 39 -3.27 2.21 6.56
C VAL A 39 -3.01 3.59 7.16
N ALA A 40 -2.42 3.60 8.36
CA ALA A 40 -1.81 4.80 8.91
C ALA A 40 -0.31 4.71 8.76
N PHE A 41 0.32 5.72 8.16
CA PHE A 41 1.77 5.88 8.14
C PHE A 41 2.24 6.71 9.33
N THR A 42 3.37 6.35 9.91
CA THR A 42 3.98 7.07 11.03
C THR A 42 5.49 7.15 10.87
N GLY A 43 6.07 8.28 11.28
CA GLY A 43 7.50 8.55 11.09
C GLY A 43 7.85 8.76 9.61
N GLY A 44 9.16 8.89 9.34
CA GLY A 44 9.71 8.97 7.97
C GLY A 44 9.08 10.03 7.06
N ASP A 45 9.12 9.74 5.76
CA ASP A 45 8.51 10.56 4.71
C ASP A 45 7.30 9.85 4.10
N ALA A 46 6.12 10.13 4.67
CA ALA A 46 4.86 9.55 4.19
C ALA A 46 4.52 9.96 2.76
N GLU A 47 4.84 11.19 2.34
CA GLU A 47 4.56 11.67 0.99
C GLU A 47 5.41 10.94 -0.06
N ALA A 48 6.69 10.68 0.26
CA ALA A 48 7.54 9.83 -0.56
C ALA A 48 6.99 8.40 -0.65
N ALA A 49 6.42 7.88 0.43
CA ALA A 49 5.76 6.56 0.42
C ALA A 49 4.53 6.54 -0.51
N LEU A 50 3.64 7.52 -0.42
CA LEU A 50 2.46 7.63 -1.29
C LEU A 50 2.86 7.75 -2.77
N THR A 51 3.87 8.58 -3.07
CA THR A 51 4.40 8.76 -4.42
C THR A 51 4.96 7.45 -5.00
N GLN A 52 5.71 6.68 -4.20
CA GLN A 52 6.25 5.40 -4.64
C GLN A 52 5.15 4.36 -4.90
N LEU A 53 4.13 4.29 -4.03
CA LEU A 53 2.98 3.40 -4.23
C LEU A 53 2.25 3.73 -5.53
N ALA A 54 1.97 5.01 -5.78
CA ALA A 54 1.34 5.46 -7.02
C ALA A 54 2.17 5.09 -8.26
N ALA A 55 3.49 5.31 -8.22
CA ALA A 55 4.40 4.96 -9.31
C ALA A 55 4.44 3.43 -9.60
N ARG A 56 4.05 2.61 -8.62
CA ARG A 56 3.97 1.14 -8.73
C ARG A 56 2.59 0.63 -9.16
N GLY A 57 1.68 1.54 -9.51
CA GLY A 57 0.33 1.21 -9.95
C GLY A 57 -0.66 0.92 -8.83
N VAL A 58 -0.31 1.24 -7.57
CA VAL A 58 -1.25 1.21 -6.46
C VAL A 58 -2.05 2.51 -6.47
N VAL A 59 -3.38 2.41 -6.44
CA VAL A 59 -4.25 3.59 -6.27
C VAL A 59 -4.19 4.01 -4.81
N VAL A 60 -3.88 5.29 -4.57
CA VAL A 60 -3.69 5.85 -3.23
C VAL A 60 -4.63 7.04 -3.04
N GLU A 61 -5.27 7.10 -1.88
CA GLU A 61 -6.13 8.20 -1.44
C GLU A 61 -5.73 8.59 -0.01
N ALA A 62 -5.48 9.88 0.21
CA ALA A 62 -5.23 10.43 1.55
C ALA A 62 -6.58 10.81 2.18
N VAL A 63 -6.81 10.39 3.43
CA VAL A 63 -8.06 10.56 4.18
C VAL A 63 -7.89 11.56 5.31
#